data_AF-A0A3C2CT45-F1
#
_entry.id   AF-A0A3C2CT45-F1
#
_cell.length_a   1.000
_cell.length_b   1.000
_cell.length_c   1.000
_cell.angle_alpha   90.00
_cell.angle_beta   90.00
_cell.angle_gamma   90.00
#
_symmetry.space_group_name_H-M   'P 1'
#
loop_
_entity.id
_entity.type
_entity.pdbx_description
1 polymer ?
#
loop_
_entity_poly.entity_id
_entity_poly.type
_entity_poly.pdbx_seq_one_letter_code
_entity_poly.pdbx_strand_id
1 'polypeptide(L)' 'MVFERQKSIHPTIRKCLQHLDVIKADDKTKQVVYMYMETLLRESCITPMERQSKESEHYINQ' A
#
# COMPACT_ATOMS: atom_id res chain seq x y z
N MET A 1 -17.67 -13.84 -0.22
CA MET A 1 -17.06 -12.58 -0.69
C MET A 1 -16.00 -12.93 -1.71
N VAL A 2 -16.12 -12.43 -2.94
CA VAL A 2 -15.24 -12.76 -4.07
C VAL A 2 -14.19 -11.65 -4.15
N PHE A 3 -12.92 -11.94 -3.82
CA PHE A 3 -11.82 -11.00 -4.05
C PHE A 3 -11.27 -11.22 -5.46
N GLU A 4 -11.76 -10.40 -6.40
CA GLU A 4 -11.33 -10.36 -7.79
C GLU A 4 -9.86 -9.90 -7.91
N ARG A 5 -9.11 -10.58 -8.78
CA ARG A 5 -7.72 -10.31 -9.20
C ARG A 5 -6.71 -10.29 -8.04
N GLN A 6 -6.18 -11.47 -7.71
CA GLN A 6 -5.03 -11.66 -6.82
C GLN A 6 -3.80 -10.90 -7.35
N LYS A 7 -3.67 -9.61 -7.00
CA LYS A 7 -2.34 -9.02 -6.84
C LYS A 7 -1.67 -9.79 -5.71
N SER A 8 -0.57 -10.47 -6.01
CA SER A 8 0.18 -11.21 -5.01
C SER A 8 0.62 -10.24 -3.90
N ILE A 9 0.17 -10.50 -2.68
CA ILE A 9 0.56 -9.70 -1.50
C ILE A 9 2.08 -9.70 -1.38
N HIS A 10 2.67 -8.53 -1.17
CA HIS A 10 4.11 -8.37 -1.02
C HIS A 10 4.62 -9.26 0.14
N PRO A 11 5.75 -9.98 -0.02
CA PRO A 11 6.22 -10.95 0.98
C PRO A 11 6.44 -10.34 2.38
N THR A 12 6.87 -9.08 2.46
CA THR A 12 7.02 -8.36 3.73
C THR A 12 5.68 -8.11 4.43
N ILE A 13 4.65 -7.70 3.68
CA ILE A 13 3.29 -7.49 4.22
C ILE A 13 2.76 -8.83 4.73
N ARG A 14 2.93 -9.90 3.95
CA ARG A 14 2.50 -11.25 4.35
C ARG A 14 3.14 -11.69 5.67
N LYS A 15 4.46 -11.53 5.82
CA LYS A 15 5.16 -11.86 7.07
C LYS A 15 4.66 -11.02 8.26
N CYS A 16 4.39 -9.73 8.04
CA CYS A 16 3.86 -8.86 9.08
C CYS A 16 2.46 -9.34 9.54
N LEU A 17 1.54 -9.59 8.60
CA LEU A 17 0.21 -10.10 8.94
C LEU A 17 0.25 -11.45 9.66
N GLN A 18 1.13 -12.37 9.23
CA GLN A 18 1.35 -13.64 9.94
C GLN A 18 1.83 -13.43 11.38
N HIS A 19 2.67 -12.41 11.63
CA HIS A 19 3.09 -12.09 12.98
C HIS A 19 1.96 -11.47 13.82
N LEU A 20 1.07 -10.68 13.20
CA LEU A 20 -0.13 -10.16 13.86
C LEU A 20 -1.07 -11.29 14.33
N ASP A 21 -1.13 -12.39 13.58
CA ASP A 21 -1.86 -13.59 14.02
C ASP A 21 -1.24 -14.22 15.27
N VAL A 22 0.09 -14.27 15.36
CA VAL A 22 0.82 -14.81 16.53
C VAL A 22 0.50 -14.02 17.80
N ILE A 23 0.46 -12.69 17.70
CA ILE A 23 0.13 -11.81 18.84
C ILE A 23 -1.38 -11.65 19.05
N LYS A 24 -2.21 -12.38 18.30
CA LYS A 24 -3.68 -12.32 18.36
C LYS A 24 -4.25 -10.90 18.19
N ALA A 25 -3.65 -10.11 17.31
CA ALA A 25 -4.22 -8.82 16.94
C ALA A 25 -5.60 -9.01 16.31
N ASP A 26 -6.50 -8.05 16.52
CA ASP A 26 -7.83 -8.08 15.91
C ASP A 26 -7.78 -7.75 14.40
N ASP A 27 -8.86 -8.07 13.70
CA ASP A 27 -8.93 -7.92 12.24
C ASP A 27 -8.87 -6.45 11.78
N LYS A 28 -9.39 -5.52 12.59
CA LYS A 28 -9.31 -4.08 12.29
C LYS A 28 -7.86 -3.61 12.36
N THR A 29 -7.11 -4.08 13.36
CA THR A 29 -5.67 -3.81 13.48
C THR A 29 -4.90 -4.38 12.29
N LYS A 30 -5.19 -5.62 11.86
CA LYS A 30 -4.57 -6.22 10.66
C LYS A 30 -4.87 -5.41 9.39
N GLN A 31 -6.11 -4.95 9.23
CA GLN A 31 -6.52 -4.15 8.07
C GLN A 31 -5.78 -2.81 8.03
N VAL A 32 -5.68 -2.11 9.17
CA VAL A 32 -4.95 -0.84 9.27
C VAL A 32 -3.48 -1.03 8.95
N VAL A 33 -2.84 -2.07 9.51
CA VAL A 33 -1.44 -2.38 9.22
C VAL A 33 -1.23 -2.73 7.75
N TYR A 34 -2.10 -3.57 7.16
CA TYR A 34 -2.05 -3.88 5.74
C TYR A 34 -2.09 -2.62 4.87
N MET A 35 -3.07 -1.74 5.12
CA MET A 35 -3.21 -0.49 4.37
C MET A 35 -1.97 0.42 4.53
N TYR A 36 -1.48 0.57 5.76
CA TYR A 36 -0.28 1.37 6.02
C TYR A 36 0.95 0.82 5.28
N MET A 37 1.19 -0.49 5.34
CA MET A 37 2.33 -1.10 4.66
C MET A 37 2.20 -1.05 3.14
N GLU A 38 1.00 -1.20 2.57
CA GLU A 38 0.78 -0.99 1.12
C GLU A 38 1.12 0.44 0.71
N THR A 39 0.73 1.44 1.50
CA THR A 39 1.06 2.84 1.25
C THR A 39 2.57 3.06 1.30
N LEU A 40 3.26 2.56 2.31
CA LEU A 40 4.72 2.67 2.41
C LEU A 40 5.44 2.03 1.22
N LEU A 41 5.00 0.85 0.78
CA LEU A 41 5.60 0.21 -0.39
C LEU A 41 5.37 1.02 -1.66
N ARG A 42 4.14 1.51 -1.86
CA ARG A 42 3.81 2.37 -3.01
C ARG A 42 4.68 3.62 -3.02
N GLU A 43 4.81 4.30 -1.88
CA GLU A 43 5.66 5.48 -1.72
C GLU A 43 7.15 5.16 -1.93
N SER A 44 7.63 4.00 -1.49
CA SER A 44 9.02 3.57 -1.68
C SER A 44 9.35 3.19 -3.13
N CYS A 45 8.37 2.68 -3.89
CA CYS A 45 8.50 2.48 -5.32
C CYS A 45 8.52 3.82 -6.08
N ILE A 46 7.88 4.85 -5.52
CA ILE A 46 7.90 6.23 -6.03
C ILE A 46 9.15 6.95 -5.49
N THR A 47 10.32 6.63 -6.04
CA THR A 47 11.50 7.51 -5.98
C THR A 47 11.66 8.21 -7.35
N PRO A 48 12.32 9.38 -7.43
CA PRO A 48 11.77 10.70 -7.83
C PRO A 48 11.33 10.88 -9.30
N MET A 49 11.05 9.84 -10.06
CA MET A 49 10.75 9.95 -11.49
C MET A 49 9.31 10.40 -11.81
N GLU A 50 8.43 10.49 -10.81
CA GLU A 50 6.99 10.81 -11.01
C GLU A 50 6.49 12.04 -10.23
N ARG A 51 7.38 12.90 -9.70
CA ARG A 51 6.94 14.22 -9.21
C ARG A 51 6.58 15.22 -10.31
N GLN A 52 6.72 14.85 -11.60
CA GLN A 52 6.55 15.78 -12.72
C GLN A 52 5.20 15.69 -13.44
N SER A 53 4.30 14.77 -13.07
CA SER A 53 3.03 14.58 -13.78
C SER A 53 1.80 15.21 -13.12
N LYS A 54 1.93 15.88 -11.96
CA LYS A 54 0.84 16.66 -11.35
C LYS A 54 1.05 18.17 -11.38
N GLU A 55 2.23 18.65 -11.77
CA GLU A 55 2.51 20.08 -11.97
C GLU A 55 2.07 20.56 -13.37
N SER A 56 2.02 19.66 -14.36
CA SER A 56 1.66 20.01 -15.75
C SER A 56 0.17 20.24 -16.00
N GLU A 57 -0.74 19.82 -15.11
CA GLU A 57 -2.17 20.17 -15.24
C GLU A 57 -2.50 21.60 -14.78
N HIS A 58 -1.58 22.26 -14.05
CA HIS A 58 -1.76 23.64 -13.63
C HIS A 58 -1.32 24.66 -14.70
N TYR A 59 -0.38 24.31 -15.59
CA TYR A 59 0.11 25.19 -16.65
C TYR A 59 -0.70 25.18 -17.95
N ILE A 60 -1.68 24.27 -18.09
CA ILE A 60 -2.52 24.16 -19.28
C ILE A 60 -3.78 25.05 -19.18
N ASN A 61 -4.09 25.61 -18.01
CA ASN A 61 -5.30 26.42 -17.77
C ASN A 61 -5.01 27.90 -17.42
N GLN A 62 -3.89 28.46 -17.86
CA GLN A 62 -3.62 29.90 -17.76
C GLN A 62 -3.51 30.56 -19.13
#